data_AF-A0AAE0S379-F1
#
_entry.id   AF-A0AAE0S379-F1
#
_cell.length_a   1.000
_cell.length_b   1.000
_cell.length_c   1.000
_cell.angle_alpha   90.00
_cell.angle_beta   90.00
_cell.angle_gamma   90.00
#
_symmetry.space_group_name_H-M   'P 1'
#
loop_
_entity.id
_entity.type
_entity.pdbx_description
1 polymer ?
#
loop_
_entity_poly.entity_id
_entity_poly.type
_entity_poly.pdbx_seq_one_letter_code
_entity_poly.pdbx_strand_id
1 'polypeptide(L)'
;MMAYGGPWGGQSINDSFFQLVRDIFITKDGPSSLELCKRADLFEMELEFEKQKVAIRRKKKRDTQWIKLSLPHDVYSKEKDKIIKDDGHKYSKYFDKTKNGLHFKPAIISDILFNEPMKVILDYLQPILNDKNTRGIEKVILVGGLAESHIVQTKISEALQPRRTQAPSNPFYAILKGAVLYGQKPDIFDSRISRFTYGIDTYIPFNTKKHQQEKKEIDSSGEIWCKDVFDIHVKRNQIVSLNEELPAQVYEPFEKDQTCITCNIYQTESLNPMYVTDKGCKKIGSLVVEMPDHNQGTERNALVTMMYARTELRVKGIDITTGKEFKTSIVYD
;
A
#
# COMPACT_ATOMS: atom_id res chain seq x y z
N MET A 1 -3.62 -0.20 -8.48
CA MET A 1 -2.36 0.48 -8.12
C MET A 1 -1.79 -0.26 -6.90
N MET A 2 -0.60 -0.87 -7.01
CA MET A 2 0.04 -1.52 -5.85
C MET A 2 0.68 -0.42 -4.99
N ALA A 3 0.36 -0.40 -3.70
CA ALA A 3 1.08 0.42 -2.73
C ALA A 3 2.41 -0.29 -2.41
N TYR A 4 3.52 0.39 -2.66
CA TYR A 4 4.86 -0.10 -2.30
C TYR A 4 5.36 0.68 -1.10
N GLY A 5 5.88 -0.02 -0.10
CA GLY A 5 6.39 0.57 1.12
C GLY A 5 7.49 -0.30 1.73
N GLY A 6 8.28 0.31 2.61
CA GLY A 6 9.34 -0.35 3.33
C GLY A 6 10.19 0.63 4.13
N PRO A 7 11.27 0.16 4.77
CA PRO A 7 12.04 0.91 5.76
C PRO A 7 13.02 1.92 5.13
N TRP A 8 12.56 2.70 4.16
CA TRP A 8 13.33 3.74 3.44
C TRP A 8 12.65 5.11 3.49
N GLY A 9 11.76 5.32 4.46
CA GLY A 9 11.04 6.57 4.69
C GLY A 9 11.78 7.57 5.60
N GLY A 10 11.06 8.56 6.11
CA GLY A 10 11.66 9.61 6.97
C GLY A 10 12.31 9.06 8.24
N GLN A 11 11.80 7.94 8.77
CA GLN A 11 12.34 7.28 9.96
C GLN A 11 13.71 6.66 9.71
N SER A 12 13.95 6.04 8.55
CA SER A 12 15.25 5.41 8.27
C SER A 12 16.38 6.44 8.22
N ILE A 13 16.06 7.69 7.86
CA ILE A 13 16.98 8.83 7.89
C ILE A 13 17.27 9.24 9.35
N ASN A 14 16.27 9.22 10.25
CA ASN A 14 16.48 9.45 11.67
C ASN A 14 17.33 8.36 12.31
N ASP A 15 17.03 7.10 12.00
CA ASP A 15 17.78 5.96 12.50
C ASP A 15 19.25 6.05 12.06
N SER A 16 19.47 6.42 10.79
CA SER A 16 20.82 6.68 10.25
C SER A 16 21.51 7.86 10.93
N PHE A 17 20.77 8.90 11.30
CA PHE A 17 21.30 10.04 12.04
C PHE A 17 21.76 9.63 13.44
N PHE A 18 20.93 8.90 14.18
CA PHE A 18 21.31 8.39 15.50
C PHE A 18 22.48 7.42 15.42
N GLN A 19 22.52 6.57 14.39
CA GLN A 19 23.67 5.71 14.16
C GLN A 19 24.93 6.51 13.84
N LEU A 20 24.84 7.57 13.03
CA LEU A 20 25.95 8.47 12.74
C LEU A 20 26.48 9.13 14.01
N VAL A 21 25.60 9.58 14.89
CA VAL A 21 25.99 10.16 16.18
C VAL A 21 26.69 9.12 17.06
N ARG A 22 26.16 7.88 17.12
CA ARG A 22 26.84 6.76 17.81
C ARG A 22 28.21 6.49 17.23
N ASP A 23 28.35 6.42 15.91
CA ASP A 23 29.64 6.17 15.27
C ASP A 23 30.68 7.26 15.57
N ILE A 24 30.24 8.53 15.75
CA ILE A 24 31.12 9.66 16.13
C ILE A 24 31.61 9.53 17.57
N PHE A 25 30.77 9.04 18.47
CA PHE A 25 31.20 8.66 19.80
C PHE A 25 31.83 7.28 19.70
N ILE A 26 33.16 7.17 19.61
CA ILE A 26 33.80 5.86 19.53
C ILE A 26 33.53 5.08 20.84
N THR A 27 32.41 4.37 20.93
CA THR A 27 32.09 3.46 22.02
C THR A 27 32.63 2.11 21.59
N LYS A 28 33.91 1.87 21.86
CA LYS A 28 34.53 0.59 21.51
C LYS A 28 33.89 -0.58 22.25
N ASP A 29 33.31 -0.37 23.44
CA ASP A 29 32.60 -1.41 24.19
C ASP A 29 31.53 -0.80 25.13
N GLY A 30 30.27 -1.26 25.02
CA GLY A 30 29.15 -0.91 25.91
C GLY A 30 28.02 -0.06 25.28
N PRO A 31 26.82 -0.02 25.89
CA PRO A 31 25.71 0.82 25.41
C PRO A 31 26.13 2.28 25.39
N SER A 32 25.79 2.99 24.31
CA SER A 32 26.14 4.41 24.19
C SER A 32 25.49 5.21 25.32
N SER A 33 26.12 6.29 25.81
CA SER A 33 25.46 7.17 26.80
C SER A 33 24.15 7.78 26.25
N LEU A 34 23.98 7.75 24.92
CA LEU A 34 22.74 8.05 24.23
C LEU A 34 21.60 7.13 24.65
N GLU A 35 21.85 5.83 24.84
CA GLU A 35 20.85 4.84 25.27
C GLU A 35 20.48 4.99 26.74
N LEU A 36 21.38 5.56 27.54
CA LEU A 36 21.16 5.87 28.96
C LEU A 36 20.61 7.29 29.15
N CYS A 37 20.42 8.05 28.08
CA CYS A 37 19.91 9.42 28.11
C CYS A 37 18.41 9.44 28.41
N LYS A 38 17.93 10.52 29.04
CA LYS A 38 16.50 10.72 29.26
C LYS A 38 15.79 10.82 27.92
N ARG A 39 14.64 10.16 27.80
CA ARG A 39 13.81 10.19 26.58
C ARG A 39 13.43 11.61 26.14
N ALA A 40 13.20 12.52 27.07
CA ALA A 40 12.88 13.92 26.77
C ALA A 40 14.03 14.60 26.00
N ASP A 41 15.26 14.45 26.46
CA ASP A 41 16.43 15.08 25.84
C ASP A 41 16.74 14.47 24.45
N LEU A 42 16.54 13.15 24.30
CA LEU A 42 16.64 12.49 23.00
C LEU A 42 15.56 12.97 22.01
N PHE A 43 14.34 13.21 22.50
CA PHE A 43 13.25 13.72 21.68
C PHE A 43 13.50 15.16 21.23
N GLU A 44 14.05 16.01 22.10
CA GLU A 44 14.46 17.38 21.72
C GLU A 44 15.53 17.34 20.63
N MET A 45 16.52 16.46 20.77
CA MET A 45 17.56 16.24 19.77
C MET A 45 16.98 15.76 18.43
N GLU A 46 16.03 14.81 18.45
CA GLU A 46 15.33 14.35 17.25
C GLU A 46 14.53 15.49 16.59
N LEU A 47 13.83 16.30 17.38
CA LEU A 47 13.04 17.43 16.89
C LEU A 47 13.92 18.52 16.26
N GLU A 48 15.10 18.79 16.84
CA GLU A 48 16.11 19.67 16.23
C GLU A 48 16.56 19.11 14.89
N PHE A 49 16.87 17.81 14.81
CA PHE A 49 17.29 17.16 13.59
C PHE A 49 16.20 17.16 12.51
N GLU A 50 14.94 16.86 12.87
CA GLU A 50 13.79 16.85 11.95
C GLU A 50 13.64 18.16 11.20
N LYS A 51 13.76 19.29 11.91
CA LYS A 51 13.72 20.63 11.31
C LYS A 51 14.81 20.79 10.24
N GLN A 52 16.02 20.29 10.49
CA GLN A 52 17.14 20.37 9.54
C GLN A 52 16.96 19.39 8.37
N LYS A 53 16.49 18.17 8.64
CA LYS A 53 16.22 17.12 7.65
C LYS A 53 15.28 17.61 6.53
N VAL A 54 14.29 18.41 6.89
CA VAL A 54 13.33 18.99 5.95
C VAL A 54 13.83 20.30 5.33
N ALA A 55 14.42 21.20 6.13
CA ALA A 55 14.75 22.56 5.69
C ALA A 55 15.97 22.68 4.77
N ILE A 56 16.89 21.72 4.78
CA ILE A 56 18.14 21.81 4.00
C ILE A 56 17.85 21.86 2.51
N ARG A 57 18.37 22.91 1.87
CA ARG A 57 18.28 23.11 0.43
C ARG A 57 19.63 22.88 -0.22
N ARG A 58 19.64 22.20 -1.37
CA ARG A 58 20.80 22.15 -2.26
C ARG A 58 20.89 23.48 -3.03
N LYS A 59 21.45 24.54 -2.45
CA LYS A 59 21.72 25.82 -3.15
C LYS A 59 23.20 26.24 -3.09
N LYS A 60 23.62 26.99 -4.13
CA LYS A 60 25.00 27.31 -4.57
C LYS A 60 25.96 27.69 -3.44
N LYS A 61 27.15 27.04 -3.39
CA LYS A 61 28.50 27.44 -2.88
C LYS A 61 28.65 28.29 -1.59
N ARG A 62 27.59 28.83 -0.97
CA ARG A 62 27.64 29.87 0.08
C ARG A 62 26.90 29.52 1.37
N ASP A 63 26.15 28.42 1.44
CA ASP A 63 25.72 27.88 2.74
C ASP A 63 26.84 27.06 3.35
N THR A 64 27.82 27.79 3.89
CA THR A 64 28.88 27.29 4.77
C THR A 64 28.40 27.22 6.23
N GLN A 65 27.13 27.49 6.50
CA GLN A 65 26.61 27.48 7.87
C GLN A 65 26.49 26.03 8.35
N TRP A 66 27.29 25.74 9.37
CA TRP A 66 27.27 24.46 10.04
C TRP A 66 25.93 24.27 10.76
N ILE A 67 25.42 23.05 10.68
CA ILE A 67 24.24 22.62 11.41
C ILE A 67 24.69 22.30 12.81
N LYS A 68 24.24 23.11 13.76
CA LYS A 68 24.51 22.86 15.18
C LYS A 68 23.58 21.77 15.68
N LEU A 69 24.18 20.72 16.23
CA LEU A 69 23.49 19.71 17.01
C LEU A 69 23.84 19.91 18.48
N SER A 70 22.85 20.28 19.27
CA SER A 70 22.98 20.28 20.72
C SER A 70 22.89 18.84 21.20
N LEU A 71 23.91 18.39 21.96
CA LEU A 71 23.86 17.08 22.59
C LEU A 71 23.36 17.24 24.02
N PRO A 72 22.55 16.29 24.53
CA PRO A 72 22.14 16.31 25.93
C PRO A 72 23.36 16.45 26.85
N HIS A 73 23.27 17.30 27.88
CA HIS A 73 24.42 17.63 28.74
C HIS A 73 25.07 16.37 29.33
N ASP A 74 24.26 15.41 29.79
CA ASP A 74 24.74 14.17 30.40
C ASP A 74 25.45 13.25 29.39
N VAL A 75 24.99 13.26 28.13
CA VAL A 75 25.64 12.53 27.02
C VAL A 75 26.97 13.18 26.69
N TYR A 76 26.96 14.50 26.46
CA TYR A 76 28.14 15.23 26.02
C TYR A 76 29.24 15.24 27.10
N SER A 77 28.89 15.49 28.36
CA SER A 77 29.86 15.53 29.46
C SER A 77 30.59 14.20 29.67
N LYS A 78 29.92 13.07 29.46
CA LYS A 78 30.48 11.70 29.59
C LYS A 78 31.29 11.27 28.36
N GLU A 79 30.87 11.68 27.16
CA GLU A 79 31.42 11.14 25.90
C GLU A 79 32.33 12.11 25.15
N LYS A 80 32.40 13.39 25.52
CA LYS A 80 33.14 14.42 24.76
C LYS A 80 34.58 14.00 24.46
N ASP A 81 35.25 13.33 25.38
CA ASP A 81 36.68 12.97 25.25
C ASP A 81 36.88 11.73 24.37
N LYS A 82 35.80 11.01 24.04
CA LYS A 82 35.78 9.90 23.08
C LYS A 82 35.53 10.34 21.64
N ILE A 83 35.17 11.61 21.42
CA ILE A 83 35.05 12.18 20.08
C ILE A 83 36.47 12.42 19.54
N ILE A 84 36.97 11.47 18.76
CA ILE A 84 38.28 11.57 18.10
C ILE A 84 38.04 11.87 16.63
N LYS A 85 38.47 13.06 16.19
CA LYS A 85 38.47 13.46 14.79
C LYS A 85 39.90 13.33 14.25
N ASP A 86 40.23 12.15 13.76
CA ASP A 86 41.44 11.91 12.98
C ASP A 86 41.11 11.75 11.48
N ASP A 87 42.14 11.70 10.65
CA ASP A 87 41.99 11.56 9.19
C ASP A 87 41.40 10.21 8.77
N GLY A 88 41.44 9.19 9.64
CA GLY A 88 40.87 7.86 9.41
C GLY A 88 39.38 7.74 9.77
N HIS A 89 38.83 8.68 10.54
CA HIS A 89 37.45 8.63 10.98
C HIS A 89 36.48 8.84 9.81
N LYS A 90 35.52 7.91 9.64
CA LYS A 90 34.56 7.84 8.51
C LYS A 90 33.88 9.17 8.17
N TYR A 91 33.53 9.96 9.18
CA TYR A 91 32.84 11.25 9.03
C TYR A 91 33.71 12.48 9.30
N SER A 92 35.04 12.36 9.43
CA SER A 92 35.95 13.45 9.85
C SER A 92 35.75 14.75 9.04
N LYS A 93 35.52 14.66 7.74
CA LYS A 93 35.28 15.82 6.86
C LYS A 93 33.93 16.53 7.06
N TYR A 94 32.98 15.91 7.77
CA TYR A 94 31.59 16.38 7.88
C TYR A 94 31.20 16.91 9.25
N PHE A 95 32.00 16.72 10.29
CA PHE A 95 31.67 17.22 11.63
C PHE A 95 32.84 17.92 12.32
N ASP A 96 32.53 18.79 13.27
CA ASP A 96 33.45 19.40 14.24
C ASP A 96 32.87 19.28 15.65
N LYS A 97 33.74 19.04 16.64
CA LYS A 97 33.38 19.08 18.06
C LYS A 97 33.27 20.54 18.49
N THR A 98 32.27 20.86 19.32
CA THR A 98 32.06 22.21 19.86
C THR A 98 32.06 22.21 21.39
N LYS A 99 31.79 23.35 22.03
CA LYS A 99 31.75 23.43 23.50
C LYS A 99 30.69 22.51 24.12
N ASN A 100 29.52 22.35 23.47
CA ASN A 100 28.34 21.67 24.03
C ASN A 100 27.71 20.65 23.06
N GLY A 101 28.41 20.22 22.02
CA GLY A 101 27.77 19.42 20.98
C GLY A 101 28.63 19.21 19.73
N LEU A 102 27.96 18.99 18.62
CA LEU A 102 28.57 18.79 17.30
C LEU A 102 28.11 19.87 16.33
N HIS A 103 28.99 20.27 15.44
CA HIS A 103 28.64 20.99 14.23
C HIS A 103 28.76 20.04 13.06
N PHE A 104 27.76 20.00 12.18
CA PHE A 104 27.79 19.24 10.94
C PHE A 104 27.81 20.14 9.71
N LYS A 105 28.56 19.74 8.68
CA LYS A 105 28.37 20.30 7.35
C LYS A 105 27.04 19.83 6.78
N PRO A 106 26.26 20.68 6.09
CA PRO A 106 24.99 20.27 5.47
C PRO A 106 25.10 19.04 4.57
N ALA A 107 26.26 18.85 3.93
CA ALA A 107 26.57 17.69 3.10
C ALA A 107 26.42 16.33 3.82
N ILE A 108 26.54 16.28 5.17
CA ILE A 108 26.32 15.04 5.90
C ILE A 108 24.90 14.53 5.71
N ILE A 109 23.93 15.44 5.63
CA ILE A 109 22.52 15.08 5.49
C ILE A 109 22.27 14.60 4.06
N SER A 110 22.71 15.36 3.04
CA SER A 110 22.47 14.99 1.64
C SER A 110 23.24 13.76 1.15
N ASP A 111 24.51 13.64 1.56
CA ASP A 111 25.47 12.72 0.97
C ASP A 111 25.63 11.44 1.80
N ILE A 112 25.30 11.48 3.09
CA ILE A 112 25.35 10.31 3.97
C ILE A 112 23.92 9.86 4.30
N LEU A 113 23.15 10.69 5.02
CA LEU A 113 21.87 10.26 5.59
C LEU A 113 20.79 9.99 4.53
N PHE A 114 20.72 10.82 3.48
CA PHE A 114 19.75 10.66 2.39
C PHE A 114 20.25 9.78 1.25
N ASN A 115 21.47 9.26 1.29
CA ASN A 115 22.02 8.56 0.12
C ASN A 115 21.28 7.25 -0.14
N GLU A 116 21.30 6.35 0.84
CA GLU A 116 20.68 5.02 0.69
C GLU A 116 19.15 5.09 0.55
N PRO A 117 18.40 5.83 1.39
CA PRO A 117 16.94 5.92 1.23
C PRO A 117 16.53 6.46 -0.15
N MET A 118 17.24 7.47 -0.66
CA MET A 118 16.93 8.03 -1.98
C MET A 118 17.29 7.08 -3.12
N LYS A 119 18.41 6.36 -3.01
CA LYS A 119 18.76 5.33 -4.00
C LYS A 119 17.66 4.29 -4.10
N VAL A 120 17.22 3.74 -2.96
CA VAL A 120 16.13 2.76 -2.91
C VAL A 120 14.85 3.31 -3.52
N ILE A 121 14.43 4.53 -3.15
CA ILE A 121 13.23 5.18 -3.72
C ILE A 121 13.34 5.30 -5.25
N LEU A 122 14.48 5.73 -5.77
CA LEU A 122 14.68 5.92 -7.21
C LEU A 122 14.71 4.58 -7.97
N ASP A 123 15.35 3.55 -7.40
CA ASP A 123 15.38 2.21 -7.97
C ASP A 123 13.96 1.62 -8.07
N TYR A 124 13.08 1.90 -7.10
CA TYR A 124 11.67 1.50 -7.16
C TYR A 124 10.86 2.29 -8.20
N LEU A 125 11.15 3.56 -8.41
CA LEU A 125 10.43 4.38 -9.37
C LEU A 125 10.75 3.99 -10.83
N GLN A 126 11.98 3.56 -11.10
CA GLN A 126 12.44 3.20 -12.45
C GLN A 126 11.51 2.23 -13.20
N PRO A 127 11.17 1.03 -12.67
CA PRO A 127 10.25 0.12 -13.33
C PRO A 127 8.86 0.72 -13.58
N ILE A 128 8.33 1.50 -12.62
CA ILE A 128 7.01 2.12 -12.73
C ILE A 128 6.97 3.10 -13.89
N LEU A 129 8.03 3.89 -14.10
CA LEU A 129 8.11 4.88 -15.16
C LEU A 129 8.35 4.27 -16.54
N ASN A 130 9.00 3.10 -16.58
CA ASN A 130 9.27 2.37 -17.81
C ASN A 130 8.09 1.46 -18.24
N ASP A 131 7.08 1.31 -17.38
CA ASP A 131 5.87 0.54 -17.68
C ASP A 131 5.08 1.18 -18.85
N LYS A 132 4.49 0.34 -19.70
CA LYS A 132 3.71 0.84 -20.85
C LYS A 132 2.45 1.60 -20.41
N ASN A 133 1.87 1.24 -19.26
CA ASN A 133 0.66 1.83 -18.70
C ASN A 133 0.90 3.20 -18.06
N THR A 134 2.15 3.58 -17.84
CA THR A 134 2.54 4.89 -17.28
C THR A 134 3.12 5.83 -18.34
N ARG A 135 3.14 5.40 -19.62
CA ARG A 135 3.45 6.28 -20.75
C ARG A 135 2.40 7.38 -20.82
N GLY A 136 2.86 8.63 -20.73
CA GLY A 136 1.98 9.80 -20.78
C GLY A 136 1.66 10.43 -19.43
N ILE A 137 2.31 10.02 -18.32
CA ILE A 137 2.20 10.75 -17.05
C ILE A 137 2.50 12.24 -17.26
N GLU A 138 1.51 13.09 -17.00
CA GLU A 138 1.63 14.55 -17.11
C GLU A 138 2.18 15.18 -15.83
N LYS A 139 1.79 14.64 -14.67
CA LYS A 139 2.13 15.17 -13.35
C LYS A 139 2.43 14.06 -12.35
N VAL A 140 3.39 14.32 -11.47
CA VAL A 140 3.78 13.49 -10.34
C VAL A 140 3.67 14.36 -9.09
N ILE A 141 2.80 13.96 -8.16
CA ILE A 141 2.53 14.73 -6.94
C ILE A 141 3.22 14.07 -5.76
N LEU A 142 4.14 14.78 -5.12
CA LEU A 142 4.87 14.32 -3.93
C LEU A 142 4.09 14.69 -2.67
N VAL A 143 3.71 13.70 -1.87
CA VAL A 143 2.93 13.85 -0.64
C VAL A 143 3.57 13.11 0.53
N GLY A 144 3.18 13.45 1.77
CA GLY A 144 3.74 12.90 3.00
C GLY A 144 4.83 13.79 3.61
N GLY A 145 5.21 13.53 4.86
CA GLY A 145 6.16 14.39 5.59
C GLY A 145 7.54 14.47 4.96
N LEU A 146 8.07 13.36 4.47
CA LEU A 146 9.38 13.36 3.80
C LEU A 146 9.37 14.14 2.47
N ALA A 147 8.20 14.29 1.83
CA ALA A 147 8.06 15.11 0.63
C ALA A 147 8.21 16.61 0.91
N GLU A 148 8.23 17.05 2.17
CA GLU A 148 8.60 18.43 2.52
C GLU A 148 10.10 18.70 2.32
N SER A 149 10.94 17.65 2.32
CA SER A 149 12.39 17.79 2.15
C SER A 149 12.73 18.25 0.74
N HIS A 150 13.48 19.35 0.64
CA HIS A 150 13.94 19.85 -0.65
C HIS A 150 14.89 18.88 -1.35
N ILE A 151 15.64 18.06 -0.61
CA ILE A 151 16.53 17.03 -1.17
C ILE A 151 15.70 15.99 -1.91
N VAL A 152 14.61 15.51 -1.30
CA VAL A 152 13.69 14.52 -1.89
C VAL A 152 13.04 15.09 -3.13
N GLN A 153 12.45 16.29 -3.03
CA GLN A 153 11.82 16.95 -4.18
C GLN A 153 12.81 17.13 -5.34
N THR A 154 14.03 17.57 -5.05
CA THR A 154 15.07 17.79 -6.08
C THR A 154 15.50 16.49 -6.73
N LYS A 155 15.89 15.47 -5.95
CA LYS A 155 16.38 14.20 -6.48
C LYS A 155 15.30 13.46 -7.29
N ILE A 156 14.06 13.46 -6.82
CA ILE A 156 12.94 12.85 -7.57
C ILE A 156 12.66 13.65 -8.84
N SER A 157 12.62 14.99 -8.76
CA SER A 157 12.43 15.87 -9.92
C SER A 157 13.52 15.68 -10.98
N GLU A 158 14.78 15.49 -10.58
CA GLU A 158 15.93 15.23 -11.47
C GLU A 158 15.85 13.86 -12.13
N ALA A 159 15.43 12.82 -11.39
CA ALA A 159 15.31 11.46 -11.92
C ALA A 159 14.09 11.27 -12.84
N LEU A 160 13.05 12.08 -12.66
CA LEU A 160 11.83 12.06 -13.46
C LEU A 160 11.95 13.05 -14.62
N GLN A 161 11.23 14.16 -14.53
CA GLN A 161 11.32 15.33 -15.39
C GLN A 161 10.84 16.53 -14.57
N PRO A 162 11.64 17.61 -14.40
CA PRO A 162 11.33 18.64 -13.42
C PRO A 162 9.97 19.33 -13.56
N ARG A 163 9.46 19.45 -14.80
CA ARG A 163 8.16 20.10 -15.05
C ARG A 163 6.95 19.26 -14.65
N ARG A 164 7.14 17.94 -14.45
CA ARG A 164 6.07 17.01 -14.11
C ARG A 164 5.97 16.80 -12.60
N THR A 165 7.06 16.96 -11.85
CA THR A 165 7.08 16.72 -10.40
C THR A 165 6.68 17.97 -9.62
N GLN A 166 5.66 17.85 -8.77
CA GLN A 166 5.13 18.94 -7.96
C GLN A 166 4.86 18.46 -6.53
N ALA A 167 5.05 19.32 -5.55
CA ALA A 167 4.64 19.08 -4.17
C ALA A 167 3.53 20.09 -3.81
N PRO A 168 2.45 19.68 -3.13
CA PRO A 168 1.45 20.62 -2.60
C PRO A 168 2.09 21.63 -1.64
N SER A 169 1.41 22.75 -1.35
CA SER A 169 1.91 23.76 -0.41
C SER A 169 2.19 23.21 0.99
N ASN A 170 1.48 22.14 1.39
CA ASN A 170 1.78 21.37 2.58
C ASN A 170 1.64 19.86 2.27
N PRO A 171 2.73 19.20 1.86
CA PRO A 171 2.75 17.77 1.54
C PRO A 171 2.41 16.88 2.73
N PHE A 172 2.77 17.28 3.96
CA PHE A 172 2.50 16.56 5.19
C PHE A 172 1.00 16.38 5.43
N TYR A 173 0.21 17.45 5.29
CA TYR A 173 -1.25 17.40 5.48
C TYR A 173 -2.04 17.01 4.22
N ALA A 174 -1.40 16.79 3.07
CA ALA A 174 -2.12 16.57 1.80
C ALA A 174 -3.06 15.36 1.86
N ILE A 175 -2.60 14.25 2.44
CA ILE A 175 -3.38 13.01 2.58
C ILE A 175 -4.57 13.24 3.52
N LEU A 176 -4.33 13.85 4.70
CA LEU A 176 -5.38 14.15 5.67
C LEU A 176 -6.45 15.09 5.09
N LYS A 177 -6.03 16.15 4.41
CA LYS A 177 -6.95 17.08 3.73
C LYS A 177 -7.77 16.35 2.68
N GLY A 178 -7.16 15.48 1.89
CA GLY A 178 -7.86 14.63 0.92
C GLY A 178 -8.90 13.73 1.59
N ALA A 179 -8.57 13.11 2.72
CA ALA A 179 -9.49 12.27 3.47
C ALA A 179 -10.70 13.05 4.03
N VAL A 180 -10.47 14.25 4.57
CA VAL A 180 -11.56 15.13 5.04
C VAL A 180 -12.47 15.55 3.89
N LEU A 181 -11.89 15.96 2.75
CA LEU A 181 -12.66 16.30 1.56
C LEU A 181 -13.49 15.12 1.04
N TYR A 182 -12.90 13.92 1.02
CA TYR A 182 -13.61 12.69 0.67
C TYR A 182 -14.76 12.38 1.65
N GLY A 183 -14.55 12.55 2.95
CA GLY A 183 -15.62 12.38 3.94
C GLY A 183 -16.78 13.36 3.76
N GLN A 184 -16.50 14.60 3.33
CA GLN A 184 -17.52 15.61 3.02
C GLN A 184 -18.26 15.34 1.71
N LYS A 185 -17.59 14.74 0.72
CA LYS A 185 -18.13 14.42 -0.60
C LYS A 185 -17.67 13.02 -1.04
N PRO A 186 -18.28 11.95 -0.51
CA PRO A 186 -17.85 10.59 -0.79
C PRO A 186 -18.07 10.18 -2.25
N ASP A 187 -19.03 10.81 -2.92
CA ASP A 187 -19.38 10.53 -4.32
C ASP A 187 -18.50 11.32 -5.31
N ILE A 188 -17.35 11.85 -4.89
CA ILE A 188 -16.40 12.55 -5.77
C ILE A 188 -15.69 11.62 -6.76
N PHE A 189 -15.74 10.31 -6.52
CA PHE A 189 -15.17 9.30 -7.41
C PHE A 189 -16.29 8.52 -8.07
N ASP A 190 -16.37 8.59 -9.39
CA ASP A 190 -17.38 7.86 -10.15
C ASP A 190 -16.99 6.39 -10.37
N SER A 191 -15.71 6.06 -10.22
CA SER A 191 -15.19 4.71 -10.48
C SER A 191 -13.98 4.34 -9.63
N ARG A 192 -13.70 3.05 -9.56
CA ARG A 192 -12.48 2.48 -8.97
C ARG A 192 -11.90 1.39 -9.85
N ILE A 193 -10.60 1.16 -9.69
CA ILE A 193 -9.91 0.04 -10.33
C ILE A 193 -9.94 -1.14 -9.34
N SER A 194 -10.54 -2.26 -9.74
CA SER A 194 -10.62 -3.46 -8.91
C SER A 194 -9.23 -3.99 -8.55
N ARG A 195 -8.96 -4.20 -7.26
CA ARG A 195 -7.67 -4.71 -6.77
C ARG A 195 -7.51 -6.21 -7.02
N PHE A 196 -8.62 -6.94 -6.99
CA PHE A 196 -8.68 -8.39 -7.14
C PHE A 196 -9.65 -8.78 -8.27
N THR A 197 -9.58 -10.03 -8.71
CA THR A 197 -10.65 -10.66 -9.47
C THR A 197 -11.65 -11.21 -8.46
N TYR A 198 -12.93 -10.85 -8.62
CA TYR A 198 -14.03 -11.29 -7.77
C TYR A 198 -14.99 -12.16 -8.56
N GLY A 199 -15.53 -13.14 -7.88
CA GLY A 199 -16.44 -14.11 -8.48
C GLY A 199 -17.06 -15.01 -7.43
N ILE A 200 -17.84 -15.97 -7.90
CA ILE A 200 -18.47 -16.98 -7.05
C ILE A 200 -18.10 -18.39 -7.51
N ASP A 201 -18.26 -19.36 -6.62
CA ASP A 201 -18.20 -20.77 -6.99
C ASP A 201 -19.45 -21.18 -7.76
N THR A 202 -19.27 -22.03 -8.78
CA THR A 202 -20.38 -22.59 -9.54
C THR A 202 -20.06 -23.99 -10.07
N TYR A 203 -21.10 -24.64 -10.59
CA TYR A 203 -21.05 -25.85 -11.37
C TYR A 203 -21.23 -25.51 -12.85
N ILE A 204 -20.43 -26.12 -13.72
CA ILE A 204 -20.61 -26.03 -15.18
C ILE A 204 -20.52 -27.42 -15.82
N PRO A 205 -21.04 -27.64 -17.04
CA PRO A 205 -20.90 -28.92 -17.72
C PRO A 205 -19.42 -29.36 -17.83
N PHE A 206 -19.14 -30.61 -17.48
CA PHE A 206 -17.77 -31.10 -17.43
C PHE A 206 -17.17 -31.26 -18.84
N ASN A 207 -15.98 -30.68 -19.04
CA ASN A 207 -15.25 -30.81 -20.29
C ASN A 207 -13.92 -31.54 -20.05
N THR A 208 -13.81 -32.77 -20.54
CA THR A 208 -12.62 -33.64 -20.37
C THR A 208 -11.32 -33.05 -20.92
N LYS A 209 -11.39 -32.07 -21.84
CA LYS A 209 -10.20 -31.41 -22.41
C LYS A 209 -9.74 -30.19 -21.62
N LYS A 210 -10.60 -29.64 -20.76
CA LYS A 210 -10.34 -28.39 -20.02
C LYS A 210 -10.28 -28.60 -18.52
N HIS A 211 -11.12 -29.47 -17.99
CA HIS A 211 -11.35 -29.60 -16.55
C HIS A 211 -10.53 -30.73 -15.94
N GLN A 212 -10.08 -30.53 -14.71
CA GLN A 212 -9.35 -31.55 -13.97
C GLN A 212 -10.30 -32.68 -13.57
N GLN A 213 -9.84 -33.93 -13.69
CA GLN A 213 -10.67 -35.10 -13.42
C GLN A 213 -11.20 -35.15 -11.97
N GLU A 214 -10.43 -34.65 -11.02
CA GLU A 214 -10.80 -34.53 -9.59
C GLU A 214 -11.93 -33.53 -9.32
N LYS A 215 -12.26 -32.66 -10.28
CA LYS A 215 -13.37 -31.69 -10.21
C LYS A 215 -14.67 -32.23 -10.80
N LYS A 216 -14.66 -33.46 -11.33
CA LYS A 216 -15.86 -34.11 -11.87
C LYS A 216 -16.83 -34.45 -10.74
N GLU A 217 -18.09 -34.09 -10.93
CA GLU A 217 -19.21 -34.46 -10.07
C GLU A 217 -20.39 -34.93 -10.94
N ILE A 218 -21.23 -35.80 -10.41
CA ILE A 218 -22.41 -36.34 -11.12
C ILE A 218 -23.62 -36.00 -10.28
N ASP A 219 -24.62 -35.38 -10.89
CA ASP A 219 -25.87 -35.02 -10.20
C ASP A 219 -26.82 -36.22 -10.06
N SER A 220 -27.96 -36.02 -9.38
CA SER A 220 -28.99 -37.07 -9.23
C SER A 220 -29.61 -37.57 -10.55
N SER A 221 -29.49 -36.81 -11.64
CA SER A 221 -29.99 -37.18 -12.97
C SER A 221 -28.98 -37.97 -13.81
N GLY A 222 -27.72 -38.04 -13.35
CA GLY A 222 -26.62 -38.71 -14.04
C GLY A 222 -25.83 -37.79 -14.97
N GLU A 223 -26.11 -36.49 -15.00
CA GLU A 223 -25.34 -35.52 -15.78
C GLU A 223 -24.00 -35.21 -15.10
N ILE A 224 -22.99 -34.88 -15.92
CA ILE A 224 -21.62 -34.72 -15.46
C ILE A 224 -21.25 -33.24 -15.42
N TRP A 225 -20.90 -32.78 -14.22
CA TRP A 225 -20.57 -31.40 -13.91
C TRP A 225 -19.13 -31.24 -13.43
N CYS A 226 -18.62 -30.02 -13.53
CA CYS A 226 -17.37 -29.58 -12.94
C CYS A 226 -17.68 -28.67 -11.76
N LYS A 227 -17.26 -29.08 -10.57
CA LYS A 227 -17.42 -28.30 -9.34
C LYS A 227 -16.26 -27.32 -9.13
N ASP A 228 -16.42 -26.45 -8.14
CA ASP A 228 -15.43 -25.46 -7.69
C ASP A 228 -14.99 -24.47 -8.79
N VAL A 229 -15.78 -24.27 -9.84
CA VAL A 229 -15.40 -23.34 -10.91
C VAL A 229 -15.51 -21.91 -10.42
N PHE A 230 -14.51 -21.09 -10.73
CA PHE A 230 -14.52 -19.67 -10.42
C PHE A 230 -15.23 -18.90 -11.53
N ASP A 231 -16.46 -18.46 -11.29
CA ASP A 231 -17.21 -17.63 -12.23
C ASP A 231 -16.94 -16.14 -11.96
N ILE A 232 -16.37 -15.45 -12.94
CA ILE A 232 -15.82 -14.11 -12.75
C ILE A 232 -16.91 -13.05 -12.95
N HIS A 233 -17.16 -12.26 -11.90
CA HIS A 233 -18.01 -11.07 -11.95
C HIS A 233 -17.19 -9.80 -12.26
N VAL A 234 -15.98 -9.71 -11.71
CA VAL A 234 -15.09 -8.55 -11.88
C VAL A 234 -13.66 -9.03 -12.03
N LYS A 235 -12.93 -8.51 -13.02
CA LYS A 235 -11.50 -8.79 -13.16
C LYS A 235 -10.64 -7.80 -12.39
N ARG A 236 -9.51 -8.27 -11.89
CA ARG A 236 -8.44 -7.38 -11.40
C ARG A 236 -8.07 -6.36 -12.48
N ASN A 237 -7.83 -5.12 -12.05
CA ASN A 237 -7.57 -3.94 -12.88
C ASN A 237 -8.74 -3.44 -13.75
N GLN A 238 -9.92 -4.07 -13.67
CA GLN A 238 -11.11 -3.54 -14.31
C GLN A 238 -11.55 -2.24 -13.63
N ILE A 239 -11.90 -1.24 -14.44
CA ILE A 239 -12.54 -0.01 -13.96
C ILE A 239 -14.02 -0.32 -13.73
N VAL A 240 -14.50 -0.06 -12.53
CA VAL A 240 -15.88 -0.32 -12.09
C VAL A 240 -16.46 0.99 -11.57
N SER A 241 -17.63 1.37 -12.08
CA SER A 241 -18.38 2.51 -11.56
C SER A 241 -18.84 2.24 -10.13
N LEU A 242 -18.76 3.23 -9.26
CA LEU A 242 -19.25 3.09 -7.89
C LEU A 242 -20.78 3.17 -7.85
N ASN A 243 -21.39 2.35 -7.00
CA ASN A 243 -22.83 2.26 -6.79
C ASN A 243 -23.66 1.88 -8.03
N GLU A 244 -23.04 1.35 -9.07
CA GLU A 244 -23.73 0.75 -10.23
C GLU A 244 -23.66 -0.77 -10.14
N GLU A 245 -24.79 -1.44 -10.43
CA GLU A 245 -24.84 -2.89 -10.52
C GLU A 245 -24.06 -3.36 -11.75
N LEU A 246 -23.15 -4.30 -11.53
CA LEU A 246 -22.45 -4.97 -12.63
C LEU A 246 -23.40 -5.90 -13.38
N PRO A 247 -23.04 -6.29 -14.62
CA PRO A 247 -23.82 -7.26 -15.38
C PRO A 247 -24.13 -8.50 -14.52
N ALA A 248 -25.41 -8.78 -14.34
CA ALA A 248 -25.84 -9.89 -13.53
C ALA A 248 -25.56 -11.23 -14.24
N GLN A 249 -25.31 -12.25 -13.44
CA GLN A 249 -25.12 -13.63 -13.90
C GLN A 249 -26.25 -14.49 -13.32
N VAL A 250 -26.63 -15.53 -14.05
CA VAL A 250 -27.77 -16.40 -13.71
C VAL A 250 -27.22 -17.72 -13.20
N TYR A 251 -27.78 -18.18 -12.08
CA TYR A 251 -27.42 -19.42 -11.42
C TYR A 251 -28.65 -20.27 -11.16
N GLU A 252 -28.47 -21.57 -11.31
CA GLU A 252 -29.51 -22.58 -11.15
C GLU A 252 -29.16 -23.48 -9.95
N PRO A 253 -30.16 -24.05 -9.26
CA PRO A 253 -29.91 -25.11 -8.29
C PRO A 253 -29.21 -26.29 -8.96
N PHE A 254 -28.23 -26.86 -8.28
CA PHE A 254 -27.55 -28.08 -8.70
C PHE A 254 -28.47 -29.32 -8.60
N GLU A 255 -29.35 -29.35 -7.60
CA GLU A 255 -30.32 -30.44 -7.40
C GLU A 255 -31.75 -29.91 -7.40
N LYS A 256 -32.70 -30.74 -7.87
CA LYS A 256 -34.11 -30.35 -8.06
C LYS A 256 -34.79 -29.95 -6.76
N ASP A 257 -34.46 -30.61 -5.66
CA ASP A 257 -35.06 -30.43 -4.34
C ASP A 257 -34.34 -29.39 -3.46
N GLN A 258 -33.28 -28.75 -3.96
CA GLN A 258 -32.58 -27.70 -3.21
C GLN A 258 -33.52 -26.55 -2.86
N THR A 259 -33.53 -26.16 -1.59
CA THR A 259 -34.38 -25.06 -1.09
C THR A 259 -33.65 -23.71 -1.08
N CYS A 260 -32.40 -23.66 -1.51
CA CYS A 260 -31.63 -22.43 -1.67
C CYS A 260 -30.44 -22.61 -2.61
N ILE A 261 -29.93 -21.50 -3.14
CA ILE A 261 -28.63 -21.41 -3.81
C ILE A 261 -27.69 -20.65 -2.88
N THR A 262 -26.53 -21.24 -2.59
CA THR A 262 -25.46 -20.57 -1.84
C THR A 262 -24.38 -20.10 -2.80
N CYS A 263 -24.23 -18.78 -2.93
CA CYS A 263 -23.19 -18.15 -3.73
C CYS A 263 -22.02 -17.80 -2.79
N ASN A 264 -20.95 -18.59 -2.77
CA ASN A 264 -19.77 -18.25 -1.98
C ASN A 264 -18.91 -17.26 -2.78
N ILE A 265 -18.59 -16.11 -2.18
CA ILE A 265 -17.85 -15.06 -2.85
C ILE A 265 -16.36 -15.22 -2.61
N TYR A 266 -15.58 -15.19 -3.68
CA TYR A 266 -14.13 -15.34 -3.67
C TYR A 266 -13.42 -14.11 -4.25
N GLN A 267 -12.18 -13.91 -3.82
CA GLN A 267 -11.24 -12.99 -4.44
C GLN A 267 -9.90 -13.66 -4.75
N THR A 268 -9.19 -13.15 -5.77
CA THR A 268 -7.83 -13.60 -6.12
C THR A 268 -7.04 -12.50 -6.84
N GLU A 269 -5.71 -12.54 -6.78
CA GLU A 269 -4.84 -11.66 -7.58
C GLU A 269 -4.68 -12.12 -9.04
N SER A 270 -5.08 -13.36 -9.35
CA SER A 270 -5.06 -13.91 -10.71
C SER A 270 -6.11 -13.21 -11.60
N LEU A 271 -5.75 -12.92 -12.85
CA LEU A 271 -6.69 -12.32 -13.82
C LEU A 271 -7.71 -13.31 -14.35
N ASN A 272 -7.35 -14.59 -14.41
CA ASN A 272 -8.18 -15.65 -14.97
C ASN A 272 -8.04 -16.92 -14.10
N PRO A 273 -8.56 -16.91 -12.86
CA PRO A 273 -8.70 -18.14 -12.09
C PRO A 273 -9.61 -19.12 -12.84
N MET A 274 -9.34 -20.42 -12.70
CA MET A 274 -10.20 -21.47 -13.22
C MET A 274 -11.05 -22.06 -12.10
N TYR A 275 -10.45 -22.28 -10.94
CA TYR A 275 -11.12 -22.86 -9.79
C TYR A 275 -11.03 -21.95 -8.56
N VAL A 276 -12.04 -22.02 -7.69
CA VAL A 276 -12.01 -21.35 -6.39
C VAL A 276 -10.97 -21.97 -5.43
N THR A 277 -10.44 -23.15 -5.79
CA THR A 277 -9.33 -23.81 -5.10
C THR A 277 -7.95 -23.46 -5.66
N ASP A 278 -7.88 -22.63 -6.71
CA ASP A 278 -6.59 -22.20 -7.26
C ASP A 278 -5.79 -21.41 -6.22
N LYS A 279 -4.45 -21.50 -6.32
CA LYS A 279 -3.55 -20.81 -5.40
C LYS A 279 -3.84 -19.30 -5.37
N GLY A 280 -4.11 -18.78 -4.18
CA GLY A 280 -4.40 -17.35 -3.94
C GLY A 280 -5.88 -16.98 -4.02
N CYS A 281 -6.76 -17.92 -4.35
CA CYS A 281 -8.21 -17.74 -4.18
C CYS A 281 -8.57 -17.80 -2.68
N LYS A 282 -9.37 -16.84 -2.22
CA LYS A 282 -9.82 -16.74 -0.84
C LYS A 282 -11.31 -16.45 -0.80
N LYS A 283 -12.07 -17.27 -0.06
CA LYS A 283 -13.48 -16.99 0.26
C LYS A 283 -13.55 -15.78 1.19
N ILE A 284 -14.37 -14.80 0.84
CA ILE A 284 -14.54 -13.54 1.57
C ILE A 284 -15.97 -13.32 2.06
N GLY A 285 -16.92 -14.11 1.58
CA GLY A 285 -18.31 -14.04 2.05
C GLY A 285 -19.17 -15.12 1.41
N SER A 286 -20.47 -15.05 1.69
CA SER A 286 -21.51 -15.88 1.08
C SER A 286 -22.81 -15.11 1.01
N LEU A 287 -23.58 -15.36 -0.05
CA LEU A 287 -24.98 -14.97 -0.19
C LEU A 287 -25.82 -16.24 -0.28
N VAL A 288 -26.91 -16.32 0.46
CA VAL A 288 -27.89 -17.40 0.35
C VAL A 288 -29.16 -16.84 -0.25
N VAL A 289 -29.57 -17.39 -1.39
CA VAL A 289 -30.84 -17.07 -2.06
C VAL A 289 -31.81 -18.20 -1.72
N GLU A 290 -32.76 -17.93 -0.84
CA GLU A 290 -33.77 -18.93 -0.43
C GLU A 290 -34.80 -19.13 -1.55
N MET A 291 -35.05 -20.38 -1.91
CA MET A 291 -35.97 -20.82 -2.96
C MET A 291 -36.76 -22.04 -2.45
N PRO A 292 -37.66 -21.89 -1.45
CA PRO A 292 -38.29 -23.02 -0.77
C PRO A 292 -39.28 -23.80 -1.65
N ASP A 293 -39.86 -23.14 -2.65
CA ASP A 293 -40.65 -23.82 -3.69
C ASP A 293 -39.72 -24.51 -4.69
N HIS A 294 -39.86 -25.83 -4.81
CA HIS A 294 -39.05 -26.69 -5.68
C HIS A 294 -39.88 -27.30 -6.82
N ASN A 295 -41.12 -26.82 -7.06
CA ASN A 295 -42.00 -27.33 -8.11
C ASN A 295 -41.39 -27.22 -9.52
N GLN A 296 -40.51 -26.23 -9.75
CA GLN A 296 -39.79 -26.02 -11.02
C GLN A 296 -38.42 -26.71 -11.06
N GLY A 297 -38.04 -27.50 -10.05
CA GLY A 297 -36.79 -28.26 -10.04
C GLY A 297 -35.55 -27.36 -10.21
N THR A 298 -34.72 -27.65 -11.21
CA THR A 298 -33.51 -26.87 -11.54
C THR A 298 -33.78 -25.69 -12.48
N GLU A 299 -34.99 -25.54 -13.05
CA GLU A 299 -35.34 -24.39 -13.91
C GLU A 299 -35.54 -23.08 -13.12
N ARG A 300 -35.44 -23.15 -11.80
CA ARG A 300 -35.44 -21.98 -10.92
C ARG A 300 -34.13 -21.23 -11.11
N ASN A 301 -34.21 -19.91 -11.17
CA ASN A 301 -33.07 -19.07 -11.48
C ASN A 301 -32.84 -18.01 -10.42
N ALA A 302 -31.60 -17.88 -9.96
CA ALA A 302 -31.13 -16.77 -9.16
C ALA A 302 -30.30 -15.82 -10.02
N LEU A 303 -30.73 -14.56 -10.10
CA LEU A 303 -29.98 -13.49 -10.74
C LEU A 303 -29.06 -12.84 -9.70
N VAL A 304 -27.75 -12.98 -9.85
CA VAL A 304 -26.75 -12.47 -8.91
C VAL A 304 -25.95 -11.35 -9.57
N THR A 305 -25.85 -10.21 -8.88
CA THR A 305 -25.04 -9.06 -9.29
C THR A 305 -24.14 -8.60 -8.14
N MET A 306 -23.00 -8.04 -8.51
CA MET A 306 -22.07 -7.38 -7.60
C MET A 306 -22.08 -5.87 -7.85
N MET A 307 -21.83 -5.11 -6.79
CA MET A 307 -21.74 -3.66 -6.83
C MET A 307 -20.63 -3.18 -5.91
N TYR A 308 -19.77 -2.30 -6.42
CA TYR A 308 -18.78 -1.61 -5.60
C TYR A 308 -19.42 -0.42 -4.89
N ALA A 309 -19.51 -0.48 -3.56
CA ALA A 309 -20.07 0.59 -2.75
C ALA A 309 -19.03 1.07 -1.73
N ARG A 310 -18.46 2.27 -1.94
CA ARG A 310 -17.47 2.88 -1.03
C ARG A 310 -16.26 1.96 -0.75
N THR A 311 -16.29 1.22 0.37
CA THR A 311 -15.28 0.27 0.89
C THR A 311 -15.85 -1.16 1.01
N GLU A 312 -17.00 -1.41 0.38
CA GLU A 312 -17.75 -2.65 0.47
C GLU A 312 -18.06 -3.18 -0.92
N LEU A 313 -17.95 -4.50 -1.08
CA LEU A 313 -18.50 -5.22 -2.21
C LEU A 313 -19.89 -5.69 -1.79
N ARG A 314 -20.93 -5.11 -2.39
CA ARG A 314 -22.31 -5.54 -2.18
C ARG A 314 -22.67 -6.60 -3.21
N VAL A 315 -23.32 -7.65 -2.75
CA VAL A 315 -23.76 -8.74 -3.60
C VAL A 315 -25.25 -8.90 -3.39
N LYS A 316 -25.99 -8.88 -4.49
CA LYS A 316 -27.45 -8.97 -4.52
C LYS A 316 -27.83 -10.19 -5.34
N GLY A 317 -28.74 -10.99 -4.79
CA GLY A 317 -29.36 -12.12 -5.47
C GLY A 317 -30.86 -11.90 -5.54
N ILE A 318 -31.46 -12.23 -6.67
CA ILE A 318 -32.92 -12.20 -6.86
C ILE A 318 -33.35 -13.59 -7.28
N ASP A 319 -34.25 -14.20 -6.52
CA ASP A 319 -35.00 -15.35 -7.03
C ASP A 319 -35.96 -14.85 -8.11
N ILE A 320 -35.73 -15.24 -9.37
CA ILE A 320 -36.53 -14.77 -10.51
C ILE A 320 -37.99 -15.22 -10.40
N THR A 321 -38.25 -16.38 -9.79
CA THR A 321 -39.60 -16.93 -9.70
C THR A 321 -40.47 -16.14 -8.74
N THR A 322 -39.90 -15.69 -7.62
CA THR A 322 -40.65 -14.95 -6.57
C THR A 322 -40.42 -13.44 -6.58
N GLY A 323 -39.35 -12.98 -7.23
CA GLY A 323 -38.87 -11.59 -7.18
C GLY A 323 -38.23 -11.21 -5.84
N LYS A 324 -38.05 -12.15 -4.91
CA LYS A 324 -37.49 -11.87 -3.58
C LYS A 324 -36.00 -11.55 -3.69
N GLU A 325 -35.61 -10.44 -3.07
CA GLU A 325 -34.22 -9.99 -3.03
C GLU A 325 -33.49 -10.44 -1.76
N PHE A 326 -32.23 -10.82 -1.94
CA PHE A 326 -31.29 -11.18 -0.89
C PHE A 326 -30.01 -10.37 -1.07
N LYS A 327 -29.41 -9.91 0.04
CA LYS A 327 -28.25 -9.01 -0.01
C LYS A 327 -27.22 -9.41 1.04
N THR A 328 -25.96 -9.26 0.68
CA THR A 328 -24.83 -9.33 1.60
C THR A 328 -23.84 -8.22 1.25
N SER A 329 -23.01 -7.82 2.20
CA SER A 329 -21.98 -6.79 2.02
C SER A 329 -20.68 -7.28 2.62
N ILE A 330 -19.60 -7.16 1.85
CA ILE A 330 -18.28 -7.64 2.24
C ILE A 330 -17.35 -6.44 2.30
N VAL A 331 -16.81 -6.15 3.49
CA VAL A 331 -15.77 -5.14 3.63
C VAL A 331 -14.48 -5.70 3.03
N TYR A 332 -13.94 -5.02 2.03
CA TYR A 332 -12.66 -5.40 1.41
C TYR A 332 -11.61 -4.35 1.77
N ASP A 333 -10.47 -4.80 2.31
CA ASP A 333 -9.26 -3.99 2.55
C ASP A 333 -8.08 -4.48 1.69
#